data_AF-A0A9R1CBT8-F1
#
_entry.id   AF-A0A9R1CBT8-F1
#
_cell.length_a   1.000
_cell.length_b   1.000
_cell.length_c   1.000
_cell.angle_alpha   90.00
_cell.angle_beta   90.00
_cell.angle_gamma   90.00
#
_symmetry.space_group_name_H-M   'P 1'
#
loop_
_entity.id
_entity.type
_entity.pdbx_description
1 polymer ?
#
loop_
_entity_poly.entity_id
_entity_poly.type
_entity_poly.pdbx_seq_one_letter_code
_entity_poly.pdbx_strand_id
1 'polypeptide(L)'
;MKSKLSIFFAILFWGSIWGIIEATIGWALHATQLHHGTSNILFAFGIFCMLSAAGRSGKGSVAVMLTAVVAAVIKLADFLLPGVEGGVLHPAMYILLEGAMMAIFCQAFSFRPRFKANPAVALWESRLAVPAFAVAVALTLIVG
;
A
#
# COMPACT_ATOMS: atom_id res chain seq x y z
N MET A 1 -21.45 -13.05 4.34
CA MET A 1 -20.23 -13.07 3.51
C MET A 1 -19.98 -11.65 3.01
N LYS A 2 -18.81 -11.05 3.27
CA LYS A 2 -18.50 -9.71 2.71
C LYS A 2 -18.41 -9.83 1.20
N SER A 3 -18.98 -8.89 0.45
CA SER A 3 -18.96 -8.95 -1.01
C SER A 3 -17.53 -8.82 -1.53
N LYS A 4 -17.22 -9.45 -2.67
CA LYS A 4 -15.91 -9.31 -3.34
C LYS A 4 -15.54 -7.83 -3.57
N LEU A 5 -16.56 -7.00 -3.80
CA LEU A 5 -16.41 -5.57 -4.02
C LEU A 5 -15.93 -4.82 -2.76
N SER A 6 -16.42 -5.18 -1.57
CA SER A 6 -15.94 -4.60 -0.30
C SER A 6 -14.48 -4.93 -0.04
N ILE A 7 -14.03 -6.14 -0.43
CA ILE A 7 -12.63 -6.54 -0.31
C ILE A 7 -11.77 -5.72 -1.29
N PHE A 8 -12.23 -5.57 -2.53
CA PHE A 8 -11.55 -4.77 -3.54
C PHE A 8 -11.35 -3.32 -3.10
N PHE A 9 -12.41 -2.66 -2.60
CA PHE A 9 -12.30 -1.28 -2.11
C PHE A 9 -11.38 -1.15 -0.91
N ALA A 10 -11.37 -2.12 0.01
CA ALA A 10 -10.42 -2.10 1.13
C ALA A 10 -8.97 -2.20 0.65
N ILE A 11 -8.68 -3.11 -0.28
CA ILE A 11 -7.34 -3.25 -0.88
C ILE A 11 -6.93 -1.95 -1.56
N LEU A 12 -7.81 -1.38 -2.38
CA LEU A 12 -7.53 -0.16 -3.11
C LEU A 12 -7.30 1.01 -2.15
N PHE A 13 -8.14 1.16 -1.13
CA PHE A 13 -8.04 2.22 -0.12
C PHE A 13 -6.74 2.12 0.69
N TRP A 14 -6.47 0.98 1.31
CA TRP A 14 -5.29 0.79 2.15
C TRP A 14 -4.00 0.80 1.34
N GLY A 15 -4.01 0.27 0.12
CA GLY A 15 -2.88 0.35 -0.80
C GLY A 15 -2.61 1.79 -1.23
N SER A 16 -3.66 2.59 -1.44
CA SER A 16 -3.52 4.02 -1.77
C SER A 16 -2.96 4.84 -0.62
N ILE A 17 -3.42 4.58 0.61
CA ILE A 17 -2.87 5.25 1.80
C ILE A 17 -1.38 4.96 1.93
N TRP A 18 -0.98 3.68 1.79
CA TRP A 18 0.43 3.34 1.83
C TRP A 18 1.21 4.02 0.70
N GLY A 19 0.71 3.98 -0.54
CA GLY A 19 1.34 4.65 -1.68
C GLY A 19 1.52 6.16 -1.51
N ILE A 20 0.53 6.86 -0.93
CA ILE A 20 0.64 8.30 -0.62
C ILE A 20 1.75 8.56 0.39
N ILE A 21 1.79 7.77 1.47
CA ILE A 21 2.81 7.95 2.52
C ILE A 21 4.20 7.65 1.96
N GLU A 22 4.34 6.59 1.17
CA GLU A 22 5.59 6.24 0.52
C GLU A 22 6.07 7.33 -0.45
N ALA A 23 5.16 7.89 -1.26
CA ALA A 23 5.51 8.97 -2.19
C ALA A 23 5.90 10.26 -1.47
N THR A 24 5.17 10.64 -0.41
CA THR A 24 5.40 11.89 0.33
C THR A 24 6.61 11.81 1.25
N ILE A 25 6.65 10.80 2.13
CA ILE A 25 7.75 10.62 3.07
C ILE A 25 8.99 10.12 2.33
N GLY A 26 8.87 9.21 1.37
CA GLY A 26 10.01 8.74 0.57
C GLY A 26 10.71 9.87 -0.18
N TRP A 27 9.96 10.82 -0.74
CA TRP A 27 10.53 12.03 -1.34
C TRP A 27 11.24 12.91 -0.29
N ALA A 28 10.59 13.18 0.84
CA ALA A 28 11.18 14.00 1.91
C ALA A 28 12.48 13.37 2.47
N LEU A 29 12.56 12.05 2.49
CA LEU A 29 13.75 11.31 2.95
C LEU A 29 14.88 11.34 1.94
N HIS A 30 14.58 11.18 0.65
CA HIS A 30 15.56 11.39 -0.41
C HIS A 30 16.13 12.81 -0.36
N ALA A 31 15.28 13.81 -0.10
CA ALA A 31 15.71 15.21 0.01
C ALA A 31 16.62 15.49 1.22
N THR A 32 16.50 14.72 2.31
CA THR A 32 17.27 14.92 3.56
C THR A 32 18.49 14.00 3.69
N GLN A 33 18.76 13.13 2.71
CA GLN A 33 19.83 12.11 2.72
C GLN A 33 19.82 11.15 3.93
N LEU A 34 18.73 11.10 4.68
CA LEU A 34 18.54 10.21 5.83
C LEU A 34 18.16 8.80 5.33
N HIS A 35 19.16 8.07 4.86
CA HIS A 35 18.98 6.72 4.29
C HIS A 35 18.95 5.60 5.35
N HIS A 36 19.38 5.84 6.58
CA HIS A 36 19.58 4.77 7.55
C HIS A 36 18.39 4.66 8.52
N GLY A 37 17.50 3.70 8.25
CA GLY A 37 16.47 3.21 9.18
C GLY A 37 15.04 3.64 8.88
N THR A 38 14.82 4.65 8.04
CA THR A 38 13.47 5.16 7.78
C THR A 38 12.62 4.27 6.87
N SER A 39 13.26 3.45 6.03
CA SER A 39 12.61 2.39 5.27
C SER A 39 11.86 1.40 6.17
N ASN A 40 12.35 1.15 7.38
CA ASN A 40 11.68 0.24 8.33
C ASN A 40 10.39 0.84 8.89
N ILE A 41 10.30 2.17 9.02
CA ILE A 41 9.08 2.86 9.49
C ILE A 41 8.01 2.78 8.40
N LEU A 42 8.40 3.01 7.16
CA LEU A 42 7.53 2.87 5.99
C LEU A 42 7.05 1.44 5.80
N PHE A 43 7.95 0.46 5.98
CA PHE A 43 7.59 -0.95 5.98
C PHE A 43 6.61 -1.32 7.11
N ALA A 44 6.87 -0.87 8.34
CA ALA A 44 5.96 -1.11 9.47
C ALA A 44 4.56 -0.53 9.22
N PHE A 45 4.49 0.65 8.61
CA PHE A 45 3.24 1.25 8.17
C PHE A 45 2.58 0.46 7.02
N GLY A 46 3.37 -0.03 6.07
CA GLY A 46 2.93 -0.93 5.01
C GLY A 46 2.29 -2.21 5.56
N ILE A 47 2.92 -2.85 6.56
CA ILE A 47 2.36 -4.01 7.26
C ILE A 47 1.00 -3.67 7.87
N PHE A 48 0.86 -2.51 8.52
CA PHE A 48 -0.42 -2.08 9.08
C PHE A 48 -1.51 -1.96 7.99
N CYS A 49 -1.20 -1.36 6.84
CA CYS A 49 -2.12 -1.24 5.71
C CYS A 49 -2.51 -2.61 5.14
N MET A 50 -1.52 -3.48 4.94
CA MET A 50 -1.72 -4.85 4.46
C MET A 50 -2.60 -5.68 5.39
N LEU A 51 -2.36 -5.62 6.69
CA LEU A 51 -3.16 -6.34 7.69
C LEU A 51 -4.57 -5.77 7.82
N SER A 52 -4.74 -4.46 7.65
CA SER A 52 -6.05 -3.80 7.67
C SER A 52 -6.92 -4.24 6.48
N ALA A 53 -6.35 -4.32 5.28
CA ALA A 53 -7.00 -4.88 4.10
C ALA A 53 -7.27 -6.38 4.27
N ALA A 54 -6.30 -7.13 4.78
CA ALA A 54 -6.43 -8.56 5.00
C ALA A 54 -7.53 -8.92 6.02
N GLY A 55 -7.77 -8.10 7.04
CA GLY A 55 -8.89 -8.27 7.98
C GLY A 55 -10.27 -8.11 7.32
N ARG A 56 -10.34 -7.55 6.11
CA ARG A 56 -11.58 -7.48 5.30
C ARG A 56 -11.79 -8.74 4.48
N SER A 57 -10.73 -9.51 4.21
CA SER A 57 -10.75 -10.72 3.40
C SER A 57 -10.78 -11.99 4.27
N GLY A 58 -11.55 -12.99 3.85
CA GLY A 58 -11.43 -14.35 4.43
C GLY A 58 -10.13 -15.06 4.00
N LYS A 59 -9.45 -14.54 2.97
CA LYS A 59 -8.18 -15.02 2.42
C LYS A 59 -7.13 -13.91 2.61
N GLY A 60 -6.48 -13.92 3.77
CA GLY A 60 -5.60 -12.84 4.21
C GLY A 60 -4.40 -12.59 3.29
N SER A 61 -3.69 -13.65 2.87
CA SER A 61 -2.46 -13.54 2.07
C SER A 61 -2.66 -12.84 0.71
N VAL A 62 -3.76 -13.13 0.02
CA VAL A 62 -4.06 -12.49 -1.28
C VAL A 62 -4.33 -11.01 -1.12
N ALA A 63 -5.06 -10.62 -0.07
CA ALA A 63 -5.35 -9.21 0.21
C ALA A 63 -4.09 -8.43 0.59
N VAL A 64 -3.17 -9.04 1.37
CA VAL A 64 -1.84 -8.48 1.67
C VAL A 64 -1.08 -8.18 0.39
N MET A 65 -0.91 -9.18 -0.48
CA MET A 65 -0.16 -9.01 -1.73
C MET A 65 -0.78 -7.95 -2.63
N LEU A 66 -2.10 -7.98 -2.83
CA LEU A 66 -2.77 -7.00 -3.68
C LEU A 66 -2.68 -5.58 -3.12
N THR A 67 -2.64 -5.41 -1.80
CA THR A 67 -2.44 -4.09 -1.18
C THR A 67 -1.05 -3.53 -1.51
N ALA A 68 -0.02 -4.38 -1.47
CA ALA A 68 1.33 -4.01 -1.88
C ALA A 68 1.44 -3.73 -3.38
N VAL A 69 0.76 -4.50 -4.22
CA VAL A 69 0.69 -4.23 -5.67
C VAL A 69 0.09 -2.85 -5.94
N VAL A 70 -0.99 -2.47 -5.25
CA VAL A 70 -1.58 -1.13 -5.42
C VAL A 70 -0.58 -0.03 -5.05
N ALA A 71 0.11 -0.17 -3.91
CA ALA A 71 1.13 0.80 -3.49
C ALA A 71 2.30 0.88 -4.49
N ALA A 72 2.77 -0.27 -4.98
CA ALA A 72 3.85 -0.34 -5.97
C ALA A 72 3.44 0.27 -7.32
N VAL A 73 2.20 0.08 -7.78
CA VAL A 73 1.67 0.71 -9.00
C VAL A 73 1.62 2.22 -8.86
N ILE A 74 1.19 2.73 -7.69
CA ILE A 74 1.23 4.16 -7.41
C ILE A 74 2.68 4.66 -7.50
N LYS A 75 3.64 3.94 -6.90
CA LYS A 75 5.05 4.34 -6.96
C LYS A 75 5.62 4.29 -8.38
N LEU A 76 5.24 3.30 -9.18
CA LEU A 76 5.63 3.21 -10.59
C LEU A 76 5.03 4.31 -11.47
N ALA A 77 3.98 5.01 -11.01
CA ALA A 77 3.47 6.17 -11.75
C ALA A 77 4.52 7.31 -11.84
N ASP A 78 5.53 7.34 -10.96
CA ASP A 78 6.70 8.23 -11.10
C ASP A 78 7.45 8.00 -12.43
N PHE A 79 7.34 6.83 -13.06
CA PHE A 79 7.96 6.55 -14.37
C PHE A 79 7.37 7.41 -15.51
N LEU A 80 6.18 7.98 -15.31
CA LEU A 80 5.56 8.89 -16.28
C LEU A 80 6.20 10.29 -16.27
N LEU A 81 7.12 10.56 -15.34
CA LEU A 81 7.80 11.84 -15.22
C LEU A 81 9.17 11.82 -15.92
N PRO A 82 9.51 12.87 -16.68
CA PRO A 82 10.78 12.93 -17.41
C PRO A 82 11.97 13.11 -16.45
N GLY A 83 13.00 12.25 -16.56
CA GLY A 83 14.26 12.39 -15.83
C GLY A 83 14.40 11.54 -14.55
N VAL A 84 13.41 10.72 -14.20
CA VAL A 84 13.39 9.91 -12.95
C VAL A 84 13.71 8.42 -13.19
N GLU A 85 14.16 8.08 -14.40
CA GLU A 85 14.07 6.76 -15.03
C GLU A 85 14.86 5.64 -14.32
N GLY A 86 15.87 5.97 -13.53
CA GLY A 86 16.72 4.99 -12.83
C GLY A 86 16.39 4.74 -11.36
N GLY A 87 15.70 5.67 -10.68
CA GLY A 87 15.57 5.67 -9.21
C GLY A 87 14.27 5.07 -8.66
N VAL A 88 13.25 4.89 -9.51
CA VAL A 88 11.88 4.52 -9.10
C VAL A 88 11.67 3.00 -9.00
N LEU A 89 12.38 2.24 -9.82
CA LEU A 89 12.26 0.78 -9.90
C LEU A 89 12.67 0.09 -8.59
N HIS A 90 13.74 0.59 -7.94
CA HIS A 90 14.22 0.03 -6.68
C HIS A 90 13.14 0.11 -5.59
N PRO A 91 12.59 1.29 -5.23
CA PRO A 91 11.50 1.41 -4.26
C PRO A 91 10.28 0.53 -4.59
N ALA A 92 9.82 0.53 -5.84
CA ALA A 92 8.67 -0.27 -6.24
C ALA A 92 8.90 -1.78 -6.04
N MET A 93 10.11 -2.27 -6.35
CA MET A 93 10.48 -3.66 -6.13
C MET A 93 10.56 -4.02 -4.64
N TYR A 94 11.06 -3.11 -3.80
CA TYR A 94 11.06 -3.32 -2.34
C TYR A 94 9.65 -3.45 -1.77
N ILE A 95 8.72 -2.56 -2.17
CA ILE A 95 7.30 -2.64 -1.76
C ILE A 95 6.69 -4.00 -2.13
N LEU A 96 6.97 -4.49 -3.35
CA LEU A 96 6.49 -5.79 -3.81
C LEU A 96 7.10 -6.95 -3.01
N LEU A 97 8.40 -6.87 -2.70
CA LEU A 97 9.10 -7.90 -1.93
C LEU A 97 8.58 -7.96 -0.49
N GLU A 98 8.40 -6.79 0.14
CA GLU A 98 7.81 -6.62 1.46
C GLU A 98 6.39 -7.22 1.52
N GLY A 99 5.57 -6.92 0.52
CA GLY A 99 4.24 -7.50 0.35
C GLY A 99 4.26 -9.01 0.18
N ALA A 100 5.17 -9.53 -0.65
CA ALA A 100 5.32 -10.96 -0.88
C ALA A 100 5.76 -11.69 0.38
N MET A 101 6.75 -11.17 1.11
CA MET A 101 7.20 -11.71 2.39
C MET A 101 6.05 -11.78 3.40
N MET A 102 5.27 -10.69 3.53
CA MET A 102 4.14 -10.67 4.45
C MET A 102 3.00 -11.59 4.00
N ALA A 103 2.76 -11.73 2.70
CA ALA A 103 1.76 -12.63 2.16
C ALA A 103 2.11 -14.10 2.43
N ILE A 104 3.38 -14.48 2.22
CA ILE A 104 3.92 -15.81 2.55
C ILE A 104 3.81 -16.06 4.05
N PHE A 105 4.18 -15.08 4.88
CA PHE A 105 4.05 -15.18 6.33
C PHE A 105 2.58 -15.43 6.75
N CYS A 106 1.64 -14.64 6.20
CA CYS A 106 0.22 -14.83 6.48
C CYS A 106 -0.29 -16.21 6.02
N GLN A 107 0.21 -16.71 4.89
CA GLN A 107 -0.14 -18.03 4.37
C GLN A 107 0.41 -19.16 5.25
N ALA A 108 1.70 -19.10 5.59
CA ALA A 108 2.40 -20.13 6.37
C ALA A 108 1.82 -20.27 7.78
N PHE A 109 1.55 -19.14 8.46
CA PHE A 109 1.03 -19.15 9.82
C PHE A 109 -0.50 -19.21 9.88
N SER A 110 -1.18 -19.33 8.74
CA SER A 110 -2.64 -19.21 8.64
C SER A 110 -3.18 -17.99 9.40
N PHE A 111 -2.41 -16.90 9.38
CA PHE A 111 -2.70 -15.72 10.19
C PHE A 111 -4.01 -15.11 9.69
N ARG A 112 -5.03 -15.16 10.54
CA ARG A 112 -6.33 -14.54 10.27
C ARG A 112 -6.38 -13.23 11.04
N PRO A 113 -6.05 -12.08 10.41
CA PRO A 113 -6.14 -10.80 11.07
C PRO A 113 -7.57 -10.60 11.57
N ARG A 114 -7.73 -10.54 12.89
CA ARG A 114 -9.03 -10.38 13.59
C ARG A 114 -9.46 -8.92 13.67
N PHE A 115 -9.12 -8.11 12.67
CA PHE A 115 -9.58 -6.72 12.61
C PHE A 115 -11.10 -6.71 12.39
N LYS A 116 -11.84 -6.49 13.48
CA LYS A 116 -13.30 -6.38 13.43
C LYS A 116 -13.62 -5.08 12.71
N ALA A 117 -14.19 -5.20 11.52
CA ALA A 117 -14.54 -4.06 10.71
C ALA A 117 -15.60 -3.23 11.43
N ASN A 118 -15.25 -2.02 11.89
CA ASN A 118 -16.24 -1.04 12.27
C ASN A 118 -17.04 -0.69 10.99
N PRO A 119 -18.38 -0.80 11.01
CA PRO A 119 -19.22 -0.48 9.85
C PRO A 119 -18.97 0.94 9.31
N ALA A 120 -18.61 1.90 10.18
CA ALA A 120 -18.17 3.21 9.75
C ALA A 120 -16.93 3.10 8.84
N VAL A 121 -15.85 2.50 9.31
CA VAL A 121 -14.60 2.35 8.54
C VAL A 121 -14.82 1.62 7.21
N ALA A 122 -15.69 0.62 7.17
CA ALA A 122 -16.05 -0.05 5.91
C ALA A 122 -16.76 0.87 4.91
N LEU A 123 -17.55 1.84 5.39
CA LEU A 123 -18.17 2.86 4.55
C LEU A 123 -17.14 3.87 4.04
N TRP A 124 -16.17 4.25 4.88
CA TRP A 124 -15.06 5.11 4.47
C TRP A 124 -14.21 4.43 3.39
N GLU A 125 -13.86 3.16 3.57
CA GLU A 125 -13.14 2.36 2.56
C GLU A 125 -13.88 2.37 1.21
N SER A 126 -15.19 2.15 1.18
CA SER A 126 -15.93 2.08 -0.08
C SER A 126 -16.11 3.43 -0.77
N ARG A 127 -16.28 4.51 -0.01
CA ARG A 127 -16.45 5.86 -0.57
C ARG A 127 -15.14 6.51 -0.98
N LEU A 128 -14.07 6.24 -0.23
CA LEU A 128 -12.79 6.91 -0.42
C LEU A 128 -11.76 6.12 -1.20
N ALA A 129 -11.96 4.82 -1.49
CA ALA A 129 -10.98 4.04 -2.25
C ALA A 129 -10.58 4.68 -3.58
N VAL A 130 -11.57 5.06 -4.39
CA VAL A 130 -11.34 5.68 -5.71
C VAL A 130 -10.70 7.07 -5.60
N PRO A 131 -11.23 8.03 -4.81
CA PRO A 131 -10.58 9.33 -4.69
C PRO A 131 -9.22 9.25 -4.02
N ALA A 132 -9.00 8.34 -3.05
CA ALA A 132 -7.68 8.14 -2.45
C ALA A 132 -6.67 7.65 -3.48
N PHE A 133 -7.05 6.70 -4.34
CA PHE A 133 -6.20 6.23 -5.43
C PHE A 133 -5.89 7.35 -6.44
N ALA A 134 -6.91 8.11 -6.84
CA ALA A 134 -6.74 9.24 -7.76
C ALA A 134 -5.80 10.32 -7.18
N VAL A 135 -5.97 10.65 -5.89
CA VAL A 135 -5.08 11.58 -5.17
C VAL A 135 -3.67 11.02 -5.07
N ALA A 136 -3.52 9.72 -4.81
CA ALA A 136 -2.22 9.08 -4.73
C ALA A 136 -1.45 9.23 -6.05
N VAL A 137 -2.09 8.86 -7.17
CA VAL A 137 -1.49 8.99 -8.50
C VAL A 137 -1.21 10.46 -8.84
N ALA A 138 -2.15 11.37 -8.57
CA ALA A 138 -1.95 12.79 -8.84
C ALA A 138 -0.79 13.39 -8.02
N LEU A 139 -0.68 13.04 -6.73
CA LEU A 139 0.43 13.50 -5.88
C LEU A 139 1.78 12.98 -6.40
N THR A 140 1.84 11.70 -6.76
CA THR A 140 3.02 11.09 -7.37
C THR A 140 3.44 11.86 -8.63
N LEU A 141 2.50 12.17 -9.53
CA LEU A 141 2.78 12.93 -10.76
C LEU A 141 3.17 14.40 -10.55
N ILE A 142 2.90 14.99 -9.38
CA ILE A 142 3.23 16.39 -9.06
C ILE A 142 4.57 16.50 -8.33
N VAL A 143 4.88 15.51 -7.48
CA VAL A 143 6.02 15.57 -6.54
C VAL A 143 7.23 14.75 -7.01
N GLY A 144 7.00 13.69 -7.80
CA GLY A 144 8.08 12.90 -8.41
C GLY A 144 8.95 13.70 -9.36
#